data_AF-A0A4U1C4X7-F1
#
_entry.id   AF-A0A4U1C4X7-F1
#
_cell.length_a   1.000
_cell.length_b   1.000
_cell.length_c   1.000
_cell.angle_alpha   90.00
_cell.angle_beta   90.00
_cell.angle_gamma   90.00
#
_symmetry.space_group_name_H-M   'P 1'
#
loop_
_entity.id
_entity.type
_entity.pdbx_description
1 polymer ?
#
loop_
_entity_poly.entity_id
_entity_poly.type
_entity_poly.pdbx_seq_one_letter_code
_entity_poly.pdbx_strand_id
1 'polypeptide(L)'
;MMLKALIFSLVLISAVSNNLIAQTASKDSIIKIAQADVKYFKLSGDDFTTFRKNKGNYTSDFFKPKLGAVSDTLLLKDSVYVKAYRQAAYNKSLKKRTVGHYMLVGGAVYVGVTVVVAIVALFIVLSKLG
;
A
#
# COMPACT_ATOMS: atom_id res chain seq x y z
N MET A 1 -20.72 24.03 -52.14
CA MET A 1 -20.57 24.86 -50.92
C MET A 1 -20.69 24.07 -49.61
N MET A 2 -21.61 23.10 -49.51
CA MET A 2 -21.84 22.33 -48.27
C MET A 2 -20.67 21.45 -47.79
N LEU A 3 -19.88 20.86 -48.69
CA LEU A 3 -18.74 20.01 -48.32
C LEU A 3 -17.64 20.78 -47.55
N LYS A 4 -17.40 22.05 -47.93
CA LYS A 4 -16.40 22.91 -47.26
C LYS A 4 -16.83 23.29 -45.84
N ALA A 5 -18.12 23.55 -45.64
CA ALA A 5 -18.68 23.83 -44.31
C ALA A 5 -18.61 22.61 -43.37
N LEU A 6 -18.79 21.41 -43.94
CA LEU A 6 -18.74 20.14 -43.19
C LEU A 6 -17.31 19.81 -42.72
N ILE A 7 -16.32 20.01 -43.59
CA ILE A 7 -14.90 19.86 -43.22
C ILE A 7 -14.51 20.89 -42.15
N PHE A 8 -14.99 22.13 -42.28
CA PHE A 8 -14.70 23.18 -41.31
C PHE A 8 -15.28 22.88 -39.92
N SER A 9 -16.51 22.33 -39.84
CA SER A 9 -17.09 21.97 -38.54
C SER A 9 -16.39 20.75 -37.90
N LEU A 10 -15.94 19.78 -38.71
CA LEU A 10 -15.22 18.60 -38.23
C LEU A 10 -13.86 18.98 -37.59
N VAL A 11 -13.16 19.94 -38.17
CA VAL A 11 -11.90 20.49 -37.63
C VAL A 11 -12.14 21.30 -36.35
N LEU A 12 -13.28 22.00 -36.26
CA LEU A 12 -13.63 22.77 -35.06
C LEU A 12 -13.93 21.84 -33.86
N ILE A 13 -14.60 20.71 -34.11
CA ILE A 13 -14.94 19.74 -33.06
C ILE A 13 -13.69 19.01 -32.53
N SER A 14 -12.73 18.67 -33.39
CA SER A 14 -11.49 17.99 -32.97
C SER A 14 -10.56 18.90 -32.15
N ALA A 15 -10.63 20.22 -32.33
CA ALA A 15 -9.85 21.19 -31.55
C ALA A 15 -10.31 21.29 -30.08
N VAL A 16 -11.60 21.04 -29.79
CA VAL A 16 -12.17 21.14 -28.44
C VAL A 16 -11.84 19.91 -27.57
N SER A 17 -11.55 18.76 -28.20
CA SER A 17 -11.29 17.47 -27.55
C SER A 17 -10.03 17.41 -26.67
N ASN A 18 -9.11 18.37 -26.81
CA ASN A 18 -7.79 18.33 -26.17
C ASN A 18 -7.77 18.79 -24.69
N ASN A 19 -8.90 19.22 -24.12
CA ASN A 19 -8.94 19.82 -22.77
C ASN A 19 -9.14 18.81 -21.62
N LEU A 20 -9.22 17.51 -21.88
CA LEU A 20 -9.60 16.50 -20.86
C LEU A 20 -8.42 15.88 -20.09
N ILE A 21 -7.17 16.19 -20.43
CA ILE A 21 -5.98 15.47 -19.87
C ILE A 21 -5.40 16.16 -18.62
N ALA A 22 -5.69 17.44 -18.38
CA ALA A 22 -5.01 18.21 -17.32
C ALA A 22 -5.49 17.94 -15.88
N GLN A 23 -6.75 17.52 -15.68
CA GLN A 23 -7.32 17.37 -14.33
C GLN A 23 -6.87 16.09 -13.60
N THR A 24 -6.45 15.07 -14.35
CA THR A 24 -6.04 13.77 -13.79
C THR A 24 -4.65 13.84 -13.15
N ALA A 25 -3.73 14.59 -13.75
CA ALA A 25 -2.35 14.71 -13.28
C ALA A 25 -2.24 15.30 -11.85
N SER A 26 -3.09 16.28 -11.53
CA SER A 26 -3.14 16.89 -10.18
C SER A 26 -3.63 15.89 -9.12
N LYS A 27 -4.68 15.11 -9.43
CA LYS A 27 -5.20 14.08 -8.51
C LYS A 27 -4.18 12.98 -8.24
N ASP A 28 -3.46 12.54 -9.27
CA ASP A 28 -2.43 11.51 -9.12
C ASP A 28 -1.27 11.98 -8.23
N SER A 29 -0.90 13.26 -8.32
CA SER A 29 0.08 13.87 -7.43
C SER A 29 -0.38 13.82 -5.97
N ILE A 30 -1.62 14.22 -5.69
CA ILE A 30 -2.21 14.20 -4.35
C ILE A 30 -2.24 12.78 -3.77
N ILE A 31 -2.61 11.79 -4.58
CA ILE A 31 -2.63 10.38 -4.16
C ILE A 31 -1.22 9.90 -3.80
N LYS A 32 -0.19 10.26 -4.57
CA LYS A 32 1.19 9.91 -4.28
C LYS A 32 1.68 10.54 -2.97
N ILE A 33 1.33 11.80 -2.72
CA ILE A 33 1.65 12.47 -1.45
C ILE A 33 1.00 11.74 -0.28
N ALA A 34 -0.30 11.41 -0.39
CA ALA A 34 -1.01 10.64 0.63
C ALA A 34 -0.35 9.27 0.92
N GLN A 35 0.09 8.56 -0.12
CA GLN A 35 0.81 7.29 0.04
C GLN A 35 2.17 7.46 0.73
N ALA A 36 2.87 8.56 0.45
CA ALA A 36 4.15 8.87 1.08
C ALA A 36 3.97 9.16 2.58
N ASP A 37 2.98 9.97 2.95
CA ASP A 37 2.69 10.33 4.34
C ASP A 37 2.29 9.10 5.18
N VAL A 38 1.57 8.14 4.59
CA VAL A 38 1.18 6.89 5.25
C VAL A 38 2.38 6.00 5.65
N LYS A 39 3.59 6.22 5.12
CA LYS A 39 4.77 5.42 5.48
C LYS A 39 5.07 5.41 6.97
N TYR A 40 4.75 6.48 7.69
CA TYR A 40 4.96 6.56 9.15
C TYR A 40 3.71 6.24 9.97
N PHE A 41 2.55 6.10 9.32
CA PHE A 41 1.32 5.72 9.98
C PHE A 41 1.42 4.37 10.72
N LYS A 42 0.98 4.36 11.98
CA LYS A 42 0.85 3.16 12.81
C LYS A 42 -0.49 3.23 13.56
N LEU A 43 -1.28 2.16 13.49
CA LEU A 43 -2.38 1.97 14.44
C LEU A 43 -1.81 1.78 15.85
N SER A 44 -2.54 2.31 16.84
CA SER A 44 -2.31 1.98 18.24
C SER A 44 -2.52 0.47 18.46
N GLY A 45 -1.98 -0.07 19.55
CA GLY A 45 -2.18 -1.49 19.88
C GLY A 45 -3.65 -1.84 20.00
N ASP A 46 -4.40 -1.03 20.74
CA ASP A 46 -5.83 -1.23 21.03
C ASP A 46 -6.68 -1.14 19.76
N ASP A 47 -6.46 -0.10 18.95
CA ASP A 47 -7.14 0.05 17.66
C ASP A 47 -6.79 -1.11 16.73
N PHE A 48 -5.54 -1.59 16.75
CA PHE A 48 -5.11 -2.70 15.90
C PHE A 48 -5.78 -4.02 16.30
N THR A 49 -5.97 -4.27 17.59
CA THR A 49 -6.71 -5.46 18.05
C THR A 49 -8.17 -5.39 17.61
N THR A 50 -8.80 -4.22 17.73
CA THR A 50 -10.18 -3.97 17.32
C THR A 50 -10.34 -4.12 15.81
N PHE A 51 -9.43 -3.50 15.05
CA PHE A 51 -9.33 -3.63 13.60
C PHE A 51 -9.18 -5.10 13.18
N ARG A 52 -8.33 -5.87 13.87
CA ARG A 52 -8.09 -7.27 13.52
C ARG A 52 -9.30 -8.17 13.75
N LYS A 53 -10.07 -7.92 14.81
CA LYS A 53 -11.29 -8.67 15.12
C LYS A 53 -12.36 -8.46 14.05
N ASN A 54 -12.53 -7.22 13.60
CA ASN A 54 -13.67 -6.85 12.75
C ASN A 54 -13.31 -6.53 11.29
N LYS A 55 -12.01 -6.55 10.94
CA LYS A 55 -11.45 -6.10 9.64
C LYS A 55 -12.25 -4.93 9.04
N GLY A 56 -12.48 -3.93 9.88
CA GLY A 56 -13.44 -2.86 9.62
C GLY A 56 -13.13 -2.06 8.36
N ASN A 57 -14.09 -1.24 7.93
CA ASN A 57 -13.98 -0.43 6.73
C ASN A 57 -12.78 0.55 6.78
N TYR A 58 -12.13 0.77 5.64
CA TYR A 58 -11.04 1.75 5.47
C TYR A 58 -11.48 3.18 5.79
N THR A 59 -12.79 3.45 5.80
CA THR A 59 -13.36 4.74 6.19
C THR A 59 -13.40 4.99 7.71
N SER A 60 -13.04 4.00 8.53
CA SER A 60 -13.05 4.15 9.99
C SER A 60 -12.11 5.24 10.49
N ASP A 61 -12.42 5.76 11.67
CA ASP A 61 -11.70 6.87 12.29
C ASP A 61 -10.26 6.52 12.67
N PHE A 62 -9.95 5.23 12.81
CA PHE A 62 -8.59 4.72 13.03
C PHE A 62 -7.61 5.16 11.94
N PHE A 63 -8.09 5.34 10.71
CA PHE A 63 -7.26 5.67 9.55
C PHE A 63 -7.26 7.16 9.20
N LYS A 64 -7.90 8.01 10.01
CA LYS A 64 -7.91 9.46 9.76
C LYS A 64 -6.48 10.03 9.84
N PRO A 65 -6.07 10.85 8.86
CA PRO A 65 -4.79 11.56 8.94
C PRO A 65 -4.80 12.53 10.13
N LYS A 66 -3.70 12.55 10.89
CA LYS A 66 -3.49 13.45 12.04
C LYS A 66 -2.48 14.52 11.66
N LEU A 67 -2.54 15.69 12.30
CA LEU A 67 -1.68 16.84 11.98
C LEU A 67 -0.18 16.50 11.99
N GLY A 68 0.28 15.61 12.88
CA GLY A 68 1.69 15.19 12.95
C GLY A 68 2.10 14.06 11.99
N ALA A 69 1.19 13.55 11.16
CA ALA A 69 1.44 12.44 10.24
C ALA A 69 1.46 12.86 8.77
N VAL A 70 1.30 14.15 8.48
CA VAL A 70 1.11 14.71 7.15
C VAL A 70 2.16 15.78 6.88
N SER A 71 2.69 15.79 5.65
CA SER A 71 3.70 16.76 5.22
C SER A 71 3.11 18.16 4.99
N ASP A 72 1.88 18.24 4.49
CA ASP A 72 1.15 19.50 4.28
C ASP A 72 -0.26 19.46 4.90
N THR A 73 -0.46 20.26 5.94
CA THR A 73 -1.74 20.36 6.66
C THR A 73 -2.91 20.87 5.80
N LEU A 74 -2.64 21.58 4.69
CA LEU A 74 -3.69 22.06 3.79
C LEU A 74 -4.40 20.91 3.09
N LEU A 75 -3.68 19.81 2.83
CA LEU A 75 -4.21 18.61 2.18
C LEU A 75 -5.24 17.87 3.03
N LEU A 76 -5.29 18.12 4.35
CA LEU A 76 -6.30 17.54 5.23
C LEU A 76 -7.73 17.98 4.89
N LYS A 77 -7.88 19.12 4.18
CA LYS A 77 -9.17 19.61 3.69
C LYS A 77 -9.58 18.99 2.36
N ASP A 78 -8.63 18.37 1.65
CA ASP A 78 -8.87 17.74 0.36
C ASP A 78 -9.46 16.32 0.54
N SER A 79 -10.64 16.10 -0.04
CA SER A 79 -11.34 14.82 0.10
C SER A 79 -10.65 13.67 -0.65
N VAL A 80 -9.96 13.96 -1.75
CA VAL A 80 -9.17 12.99 -2.53
C VAL A 80 -7.97 12.55 -1.71
N TYR A 81 -7.26 13.51 -1.10
CA TYR A 81 -6.15 13.23 -0.20
C TYR A 81 -6.60 12.34 0.97
N VAL A 82 -7.63 12.76 1.72
CA VAL A 82 -8.09 12.04 2.92
C VAL A 82 -8.53 10.62 2.56
N LYS A 83 -9.21 10.43 1.42
CA LYS A 83 -9.62 9.10 0.96
C LYS A 83 -8.43 8.23 0.59
N ALA A 84 -7.48 8.77 -0.17
CA ALA A 84 -6.26 8.07 -0.57
C ALA A 84 -5.41 7.67 0.65
N TYR A 85 -5.25 8.58 1.61
CA TYR A 85 -4.55 8.33 2.86
C TYR A 85 -5.19 7.19 3.64
N ARG A 86 -6.51 7.25 3.87
CA ARG A 86 -7.26 6.22 4.61
C ARG A 86 -7.12 4.84 3.96
N GLN A 87 -7.27 4.78 2.64
CA GLN A 87 -7.15 3.53 1.88
C GLN A 87 -5.73 2.95 1.97
N ALA A 88 -4.70 3.78 1.82
CA ALA A 88 -3.32 3.35 1.96
C ALA A 88 -3.00 2.88 3.39
N ALA A 89 -3.48 3.60 4.40
CA ALA A 89 -3.32 3.27 5.82
C ALA A 89 -4.00 1.93 6.18
N TYR A 90 -5.20 1.69 5.66
CA TYR A 90 -5.92 0.42 5.78
C TYR A 90 -5.13 -0.74 5.14
N ASN A 91 -4.70 -0.57 3.89
CA ASN A 91 -3.94 -1.59 3.17
C ASN A 91 -2.62 -1.94 3.86
N LYS A 92 -1.93 -0.94 4.41
CA LYS A 92 -0.72 -1.14 5.21
C LYS A 92 -1.01 -1.94 6.47
N SER A 93 -2.12 -1.66 7.14
CA SER A 93 -2.54 -2.34 8.37
C SER A 93 -2.96 -3.78 8.13
N LEU A 94 -3.57 -4.09 6.98
CA LEU A 94 -3.86 -5.46 6.55
C LEU A 94 -2.58 -6.29 6.35
N LYS A 95 -1.53 -5.69 5.77
CA LYS A 95 -0.28 -6.38 5.45
C LYS A 95 0.65 -6.56 6.65
N LYS A 96 0.32 -5.96 7.80
CA LYS A 96 1.17 -6.01 8.99
C LYS A 96 1.18 -7.42 9.58
N ARG A 97 2.25 -8.17 9.32
CA ARG A 97 2.49 -9.48 9.93
C ARG A 97 2.90 -9.30 11.40
N THR A 98 2.42 -10.19 12.25
CA THR A 98 2.75 -10.16 13.69
C THR A 98 4.09 -10.85 13.96
N VAL A 99 4.72 -10.50 15.09
CA VAL A 99 5.97 -11.12 15.57
C VAL A 99 5.86 -12.65 15.59
N GLY A 100 4.68 -13.19 15.94
CA GLY A 100 4.45 -14.64 15.92
C GLY A 100 4.67 -15.29 14.55
N HIS A 101 4.32 -14.62 13.45
CA HIS A 101 4.57 -15.19 12.11
C HIS A 101 6.06 -15.20 11.77
N TYR A 102 6.80 -14.18 12.21
CA TYR A 102 8.26 -14.14 12.05
C TYR A 102 8.96 -15.18 12.92
N MET A 103 8.51 -15.38 14.17
CA MET A 103 9.03 -16.42 15.05
C MET A 103 8.76 -17.82 14.51
N LEU A 104 7.57 -18.07 13.94
CA LEU A 104 7.21 -19.38 13.41
C LEU A 104 8.04 -19.73 12.16
N VAL A 105 8.23 -18.78 11.24
CA VAL A 105 9.09 -18.97 10.06
C VAL A 105 10.56 -19.10 10.47
N GLY A 106 11.05 -18.24 11.37
CA GLY A 106 12.43 -18.31 11.86
C GLY A 106 12.74 -19.62 12.59
N GLY A 107 11.80 -20.08 13.43
CA GLY A 107 11.91 -21.36 14.13
C GLY A 107 11.93 -22.56 13.17
N ALA A 108 11.04 -22.57 12.16
CA ALA A 108 11.01 -23.64 11.17
C ALA A 108 12.32 -23.73 10.36
N VAL A 109 12.88 -22.58 9.96
CA VAL A 109 14.17 -22.53 9.26
C VAL A 109 15.30 -23.04 10.15
N TYR A 110 15.35 -22.59 11.41
CA TYR A 110 16.38 -23.02 12.37
C TYR A 110 16.38 -24.54 12.56
N VAL A 111 15.20 -25.12 12.82
CA VAL A 111 15.04 -26.57 12.98
C VAL A 111 15.49 -27.31 11.72
N GLY A 112 15.08 -26.85 10.54
CA GLY A 112 15.48 -27.44 9.27
C GLY A 112 17.01 -27.48 9.09
N VAL A 113 17.69 -26.38 9.36
CA VAL A 113 19.17 -26.30 9.25
C VAL A 113 19.83 -27.24 10.25
N THR A 114 19.38 -27.29 11.50
CA THR A 114 19.97 -28.17 12.52
C THR A 114 19.85 -29.65 12.16
N VAL A 115 18.72 -30.09 11.59
CA VAL A 115 18.52 -31.48 11.17
C VAL A 115 19.48 -31.85 10.03
N VAL A 116 19.63 -30.97 9.04
CA VAL A 116 20.56 -31.22 7.91
C VAL A 116 21.99 -31.34 8.39
N VAL A 117 22.45 -30.45 9.27
CA VAL A 117 23.81 -30.49 9.83
C VAL A 117 24.03 -31.78 10.63
N ALA A 118 23.07 -32.19 11.44
CA ALA A 118 23.16 -33.42 12.22
C ALA A 118 23.26 -34.66 11.32
N ILE A 119 22.47 -34.72 10.25
CA ILE A 119 22.53 -35.82 9.27
C ILE A 119 23.90 -35.87 8.58
N VAL A 120 24.42 -34.73 8.13
CA VAL A 120 25.74 -34.66 7.48
C VAL A 120 26.85 -35.10 8.44
N ALA A 121 26.80 -34.63 9.69
CA ALA A 121 27.76 -35.05 10.71
C ALA A 121 27.69 -36.56 10.98
N LEU A 122 26.49 -37.14 11.06
CA LEU A 122 26.27 -38.58 11.23
C LEU A 122 26.87 -39.37 10.06
N PHE A 123 26.65 -38.94 8.82
CA PHE A 123 27.23 -39.58 7.63
C PHE A 123 28.77 -39.55 7.64
N ILE A 124 29.37 -38.43 8.03
CA ILE A 124 30.84 -38.30 8.15
C ILE A 124 31.41 -39.21 9.23
N VAL A 125 30.70 -39.38 10.35
CA VAL A 125 31.13 -40.29 11.42
C VAL A 125 31.02 -41.73 10.96
N LEU A 126 29.89 -42.12 10.35
CA LEU A 126 29.69 -43.47 9.83
C LEU A 126 30.73 -43.85 8.76
N SER A 127 31.10 -42.92 7.87
CA SER A 127 32.12 -43.18 6.84
C SER A 127 33.55 -43.30 7.38
N LYS A 128 33.79 -42.95 8.65
CA LYS A 128 35.09 -43.15 9.33
C LYS A 128 35.14 -44.40 10.19
N LEU A 129 33.99 -45.04 10.46
CA LEU A 129 33.89 -46.25 11.28
C LEU A 129 33.85 -47.55 10.46
N GLY A 130 33.48 -47.48 9.17
CA GLY A 130 33.59 -48.59 8.23
C GLY A 130 34.90 -48.56 7.46
#